data_AF-A0A2P6NM19-F1
#
_entry.id   AF-A0A2P6NM19-F1
#
_cell.length_a   1.000
_cell.length_b   1.000
_cell.length_c   1.000
_cell.angle_alpha   90.00
_cell.angle_beta   90.00
_cell.angle_gamma   90.00
#
_symmetry.space_group_name_H-M   'P 1'
#
loop_
_entity.id
_entity.type
_entity.pdbx_description
1 polymer ?
#
loop_
_entity_poly.entity_id
_entity_poly.type
_entity_poly.pdbx_seq_one_letter_code
_entity_poly.pdbx_strand_id
1 'polypeptide(L)'
;MVVCRTTLLTPSAQQLHIVGMSPRSLILFFLFCQSIASGPSILVPLYQYPNDGTFSDLVKSVQNLTSVQFFVVVNPASGPGSTLYPDSNYIKAISQLNTFDNVITIGYVRTNYGNQPIANVTADINTYAGWSNYSAANISMHGIFFDESPAVNVSASLSFIKNVTDRARLSIPSSTIVTNQGVIPETLDYFTYTDYLVIFEESYQHLSTVNLDTLATPFHSKSSIIIHTVPLNESLIDSLTSRFVSYNVGQLYLTERNITENPYLTLGQSWTYFTSAINRDLVASTSTVTSDSGSGITSSAASDTSRSTSSTTSATSLTNVTTSTGEGLSSRCSFFITVWTALLLLIV
;
A
#
# COMPACT_ATOMS: atom_id res chain seq x y z
N MET A 1 10.36 38.02 14.07
CA MET A 1 9.75 37.97 15.41
C MET A 1 8.26 38.23 15.22
N VAL A 2 7.46 37.17 15.16
CA VAL A 2 6.01 37.25 14.88
C VAL A 2 5.29 37.31 16.22
N VAL A 3 4.51 38.37 16.45
CA VAL A 3 3.66 38.50 17.64
C VAL A 3 2.27 38.02 17.26
N CYS A 4 1.80 36.96 17.91
CA CYS A 4 0.43 36.47 17.76
C CYS A 4 -0.42 37.04 18.91
N ARG A 5 -1.48 37.80 18.59
CA ARG A 5 -2.50 38.20 19.58
C ARG A 5 -3.82 37.53 19.19
N THR A 6 -4.33 36.68 20.07
CA THR A 6 -5.67 36.11 19.99
C THR A 6 -6.62 36.92 20.88
N THR A 7 -7.71 37.40 20.30
CA THR A 7 -8.85 37.96 21.04
C THR A 7 -10.02 37.00 20.86
N LEU A 8 -10.57 36.50 21.97
CA LEU A 8 -11.64 35.50 22.02
C LEU A 8 -13.02 36.16 21.82
N LEU A 9 -13.70 35.88 20.70
CA LEU A 9 -15.15 36.00 20.55
C LEU A 9 -15.67 34.94 19.54
N THR A 10 -16.47 33.98 20.06
CA THR A 10 -17.54 33.11 19.47
C THR A 10 -17.45 32.51 18.04
N PRO A 11 -18.06 31.33 17.80
CA PRO A 11 -17.69 30.44 16.68
C PRO A 11 -18.48 30.76 15.41
N SER A 12 -17.82 31.40 14.45
CA SER A 12 -18.28 31.49 13.07
C SER A 12 -17.05 31.68 12.19
N ALA A 13 -16.73 30.64 11.41
CA ALA A 13 -15.80 30.61 10.28
C ALA A 13 -14.59 31.59 10.37
N GLN A 14 -13.46 31.11 10.87
CA GLN A 14 -12.19 31.83 10.70
C GLN A 14 -11.72 31.69 9.24
N GLN A 15 -11.90 32.75 8.47
CA GLN A 15 -11.22 32.93 7.18
C GLN A 15 -9.76 33.32 7.47
N LEU A 16 -8.82 32.44 7.15
CA LEU A 16 -7.39 32.70 7.31
C LEU A 16 -6.96 33.71 6.22
N HIS A 17 -6.92 35.00 6.57
CA HIS A 17 -6.33 36.02 5.71
C HIS A 17 -4.79 35.96 5.81
N ILE A 18 -4.14 35.25 4.88
CA ILE A 18 -2.70 35.32 4.70
C ILE A 18 -2.37 36.61 3.96
N VAL A 19 -2.10 37.69 4.72
CA VAL A 19 -1.66 38.97 4.15
C VAL A 19 -0.13 38.98 4.13
N GLY A 20 0.47 39.10 2.94
CA GLY A 20 1.87 39.51 2.80
C GLY A 20 2.88 38.49 2.27
N MET A 21 2.47 37.43 1.56
CA MET A 21 3.42 36.58 0.84
C MET A 21 3.58 37.05 -0.61
N SER A 22 4.83 37.17 -1.08
CA SER A 22 5.11 37.48 -2.48
C SER A 22 4.61 36.35 -3.40
N PRO A 23 4.21 36.63 -4.66
CA PRO A 23 3.76 35.59 -5.60
C PRO A 23 4.77 34.45 -5.79
N ARG A 24 6.08 34.73 -5.62
CA ARG A 24 7.16 33.74 -5.68
C ARG A 24 7.16 32.78 -4.48
N SER A 25 6.70 33.22 -3.32
CA SER A 25 6.62 32.41 -2.10
C SER A 25 5.40 31.47 -2.09
N LEU A 26 4.32 31.81 -2.80
CA LEU A 26 3.19 30.89 -3.01
C LEU A 26 3.55 29.76 -4.00
N ILE A 27 4.34 30.05 -5.03
CA ILE A 27 4.76 29.04 -6.02
C ILE A 27 5.68 27.99 -5.38
N LEU A 28 6.58 28.37 -4.48
CA LEU A 28 7.39 27.39 -3.73
C LEU A 28 6.61 26.58 -2.69
N PHE A 29 5.48 27.10 -2.19
CA PHE A 29 4.64 26.36 -1.22
C PHE A 29 3.69 25.37 -1.92
N PHE A 30 3.23 25.69 -3.14
CA PHE A 30 2.43 24.77 -3.97
C PHE A 30 3.28 23.73 -4.72
N LEU A 31 4.59 23.94 -4.89
CA LEU A 31 5.50 22.99 -5.54
C LEU A 31 5.92 21.78 -4.67
N PHE A 32 5.48 21.69 -3.41
CA PHE A 32 5.88 20.60 -2.50
C PHE A 32 4.73 19.70 -2.02
N CYS A 33 3.56 19.79 -2.66
CA CYS A 33 2.50 18.79 -2.50
C CYS A 33 2.27 18.07 -3.84
N GLN A 34 3.35 17.50 -4.39
CA GLN A 34 3.15 16.42 -5.35
C GLN A 34 2.66 15.22 -4.53
N SER A 35 1.40 14.88 -4.68
CA SER A 35 0.91 13.54 -4.35
C SER A 35 1.71 12.58 -5.23
N ILE A 36 2.83 12.07 -4.73
CA ILE A 36 3.46 10.90 -5.32
C ILE A 36 2.36 9.84 -5.24
N ALA A 37 1.85 9.43 -6.38
CA ALA A 37 0.95 8.29 -6.44
C ALA A 37 1.73 7.10 -5.87
N SER A 38 1.47 6.76 -4.62
CA SER A 38 2.04 5.57 -4.00
C SER A 38 1.21 4.41 -4.50
N GLY A 39 1.77 3.60 -5.39
CA GLY A 39 1.25 2.27 -5.67
C GLY A 39 1.24 1.41 -4.40
N PRO A 40 0.65 0.20 -4.47
CA PRO A 40 0.63 -0.73 -3.34
C PRO A 40 2.07 -1.03 -2.91
N SER A 41 2.25 -1.22 -1.61
CA SER A 41 3.45 -1.86 -1.10
C SER A 41 3.48 -3.33 -1.51
N ILE A 42 4.65 -3.96 -1.51
CA ILE A 42 4.76 -5.38 -1.83
C ILE A 42 4.80 -6.18 -0.53
N LEU A 43 3.82 -7.05 -0.31
CA LEU A 43 3.84 -8.03 0.78
C LEU A 43 4.57 -9.29 0.27
N VAL A 44 5.55 -9.80 1.01
CA VAL A 44 6.35 -10.96 0.60
C VAL A 44 6.23 -12.05 1.67
N PRO A 45 5.39 -13.07 1.45
CA PRO A 45 5.39 -14.29 2.28
C PRO A 45 6.70 -15.06 2.06
N LEU A 46 7.74 -14.71 2.82
CA LEU A 46 9.09 -15.23 2.61
C LEU A 46 9.33 -16.50 3.44
N TYR A 47 8.61 -17.57 3.10
CA TYR A 47 8.66 -18.83 3.85
C TYR A 47 9.76 -19.78 3.36
N GLN A 48 10.53 -19.33 2.37
CA GLN A 48 11.74 -20.02 1.92
C GLN A 48 12.82 -19.95 2.99
N TYR A 49 13.37 -21.11 3.36
CA TYR A 49 14.54 -21.16 4.22
C TYR A 49 15.72 -20.40 3.59
N PRO A 50 16.33 -19.42 4.28
CA PRO A 50 17.42 -18.64 3.74
C PRO A 50 18.68 -19.50 3.57
N ASN A 51 19.31 -19.41 2.42
CA ASN A 51 20.68 -19.85 2.16
C ASN A 51 21.37 -18.85 1.22
N ASP A 52 22.65 -19.11 0.91
CA ASP A 52 23.41 -18.23 0.02
C ASP A 52 22.74 -18.09 -1.35
N GLY A 53 22.29 -16.87 -1.66
CA GLY A 53 21.66 -16.52 -2.93
C GLY A 53 20.14 -16.66 -2.96
N THR A 54 19.50 -17.27 -1.95
CA THR A 54 18.04 -17.49 -1.90
C THR A 54 17.24 -16.21 -2.13
N PHE A 55 17.64 -15.09 -1.50
CA PHE A 55 16.91 -13.83 -1.56
C PHE A 55 17.48 -12.84 -2.58
N SER A 56 18.31 -13.31 -3.52
CA SER A 56 18.99 -12.42 -4.47
C SER A 56 18.01 -11.63 -5.34
N ASP A 57 16.92 -12.24 -5.81
CA ASP A 57 15.93 -11.55 -6.64
C ASP A 57 15.06 -10.57 -5.82
N LEU A 58 14.77 -10.89 -4.56
CA LEU A 58 14.14 -9.93 -3.64
C LEU A 58 15.04 -8.70 -3.44
N VAL A 59 16.32 -8.92 -3.12
CA VAL A 59 17.29 -7.85 -2.89
C VAL A 59 17.46 -6.97 -4.13
N LYS A 60 17.52 -7.56 -5.33
CA LYS A 60 17.55 -6.78 -6.59
C LYS A 60 16.31 -5.90 -6.74
N SER A 61 15.12 -6.45 -6.47
CA SER A 61 13.87 -5.67 -6.55
C SER A 61 13.82 -4.54 -5.53
N VAL A 62 14.25 -4.79 -4.29
CA VAL A 62 14.36 -3.78 -3.23
C VAL A 62 15.28 -2.63 -3.64
N GLN A 63 16.43 -2.94 -4.23
CA GLN A 63 17.40 -1.95 -4.72
C GLN A 63 16.87 -1.13 -5.91
N ASN A 64 16.05 -1.74 -6.78
CA ASN A 64 15.52 -1.09 -7.96
C ASN A 64 14.25 -0.26 -7.69
N LEU A 65 13.44 -0.66 -6.70
CA LEU A 65 12.15 -0.04 -6.38
C LEU A 65 12.21 0.74 -5.07
N THR A 66 13.07 1.76 -5.03
CA THR A 66 13.37 2.51 -3.80
C THR A 66 12.20 3.32 -3.24
N SER A 67 11.16 3.60 -4.04
CA SER A 67 9.92 4.26 -3.62
C SER A 67 8.83 3.29 -3.15
N VAL A 68 9.07 1.97 -3.22
CA VAL A 68 8.11 0.94 -2.84
C VAL A 68 8.54 0.30 -1.53
N GLN A 69 7.64 0.25 -0.55
CA GLN A 69 7.87 -0.51 0.67
C GLN A 69 7.67 -2.01 0.42
N PHE A 70 8.58 -2.82 0.95
CA PHE A 70 8.51 -4.28 0.96
C PHE A 70 8.24 -4.77 2.38
N PHE A 71 7.05 -5.32 2.62
CA PHE A 71 6.70 -5.98 3.88
C PHE A 71 7.10 -7.45 3.78
N VAL A 72 8.20 -7.83 4.41
CA VAL A 72 8.76 -9.18 4.30
C VAL A 72 8.38 -10.00 5.52
N VAL A 73 7.57 -11.04 5.32
CA VAL A 73 7.10 -11.93 6.39
C VAL A 73 8.16 -12.97 6.70
N VAL A 74 8.72 -12.91 7.91
CA VAL A 74 9.79 -13.79 8.39
C VAL A 74 9.20 -14.95 9.18
N ASN A 75 9.35 -16.18 8.69
CA ASN A 75 8.73 -17.37 9.26
C ASN A 75 9.71 -18.56 9.44
N PRO A 76 10.53 -18.57 10.51
CA PRO A 76 11.46 -19.66 10.78
C PRO A 76 10.83 -21.05 10.90
N ALA A 77 9.71 -21.16 11.64
CA ALA A 77 9.14 -22.45 12.00
C ALA A 77 7.63 -22.34 12.35
N SER A 78 6.82 -21.75 11.46
CA SER A 78 5.43 -21.35 11.77
C SER A 78 5.36 -20.44 13.00
N GLY A 79 6.32 -19.52 13.08
CA GLY A 79 6.67 -18.76 14.28
C GLY A 79 8.18 -18.54 14.37
N PRO A 80 8.67 -17.91 15.44
CA PRO A 80 10.10 -17.57 15.60
C PRO A 80 10.99 -18.79 15.90
N GLY A 81 10.39 -19.96 16.15
CA GLY A 81 11.09 -21.16 16.61
C GLY A 81 11.14 -21.26 18.13
N SER A 82 11.80 -22.31 18.64
CA SER A 82 11.88 -22.62 20.08
C SER A 82 13.11 -22.02 20.77
N THR A 83 14.03 -21.43 20.01
CA THR A 83 15.26 -20.81 20.50
C THR A 83 15.09 -19.30 20.65
N LEU A 84 15.95 -18.68 21.47
CA LEU A 84 15.91 -17.22 21.68
C LEU A 84 16.20 -16.43 20.40
N TYR A 85 17.14 -16.92 19.59
CA TYR A 85 17.53 -16.34 18.30
C TYR A 85 17.40 -17.42 17.22
N PRO A 86 17.15 -17.04 15.96
CA PRO A 86 17.09 -18.00 14.87
C PRO A 86 18.51 -18.45 14.48
N ASP A 87 18.62 -19.38 13.54
CA ASP A 87 19.94 -19.84 13.07
C ASP A 87 20.72 -18.76 12.31
N SER A 88 21.99 -19.06 12.01
CA SER A 88 22.88 -18.13 11.32
C SER A 88 22.42 -17.71 9.94
N ASN A 89 21.63 -18.54 9.25
CA ASN A 89 21.14 -18.22 7.91
C ASN A 89 20.02 -17.18 7.98
N TYR A 90 19.08 -17.34 8.92
CA TYR A 90 18.09 -16.30 9.21
C TYR A 90 18.74 -15.01 9.68
N ILE A 91 19.71 -15.08 10.60
CA ILE A 91 20.43 -13.89 11.08
C ILE A 91 21.06 -13.12 9.92
N LYS A 92 21.80 -13.82 9.05
CA LYS A 92 22.45 -13.23 7.87
C LYS A 92 21.43 -12.59 6.94
N ALA A 93 20.35 -13.30 6.60
CA ALA A 93 19.36 -12.81 5.66
C ALA A 93 18.56 -11.62 6.20
N ILE A 94 18.07 -11.69 7.44
CA ILE A 94 17.31 -10.59 8.07
C ILE A 94 18.21 -9.37 8.22
N SER A 95 19.46 -9.55 8.66
CA SER A 95 20.38 -8.41 8.81
C SER A 95 20.69 -7.71 7.49
N GLN A 96 20.78 -8.45 6.39
CA GLN A 96 20.90 -7.86 5.05
C GLN A 96 19.64 -7.09 4.66
N LEU A 97 18.46 -7.67 4.87
CA LEU A 97 17.17 -7.02 4.54
C LEU A 97 16.97 -5.73 5.34
N ASN A 98 17.31 -5.76 6.63
CA ASN A 98 17.24 -4.60 7.53
C ASN A 98 18.25 -3.48 7.21
N THR A 99 19.10 -3.62 6.17
CA THR A 99 19.95 -2.51 5.68
C THR A 99 19.23 -1.58 4.70
N PHE A 100 18.04 -1.96 4.23
CA PHE A 100 17.28 -1.19 3.24
C PHE A 100 16.13 -0.43 3.93
N ASP A 101 16.10 0.90 3.75
CA ASP A 101 15.06 1.76 4.35
C ASP A 101 13.65 1.45 3.86
N ASN A 102 13.53 0.86 2.66
CA ASN A 102 12.26 0.47 2.06
C ASN A 102 11.85 -0.99 2.37
N VAL A 103 12.50 -1.66 3.32
CA VAL A 103 12.13 -3.00 3.78
C VAL A 103 11.61 -2.96 5.22
N ILE A 104 10.44 -3.55 5.43
CA ILE A 104 9.78 -3.71 6.72
C ILE A 104 9.67 -5.21 6.99
N THR A 105 10.59 -5.75 7.77
CA THR A 105 10.54 -7.16 8.22
C THR A 105 9.48 -7.34 9.32
N ILE A 106 8.57 -8.29 9.13
CA ILE A 106 7.47 -8.58 10.08
C ILE A 106 7.46 -10.07 10.45
N GLY A 107 7.35 -10.37 11.74
CA GLY A 107 7.38 -11.75 12.24
C GLY A 107 6.06 -12.48 12.06
N TYR A 108 6.09 -13.70 11.52
CA TYR A 108 4.91 -14.55 11.38
C TYR A 108 4.45 -15.10 12.74
N VAL A 109 3.18 -14.94 13.10
CA VAL A 109 2.59 -15.53 14.32
C VAL A 109 1.27 -16.21 13.99
N ARG A 110 1.19 -17.51 14.26
CA ARG A 110 -0.02 -18.32 14.00
C ARG A 110 -1.09 -18.06 15.07
N THR A 111 -2.33 -17.81 14.64
CA THR A 111 -3.46 -17.59 15.56
C THR A 111 -4.52 -18.69 15.55
N ASN A 112 -4.45 -19.64 14.61
CA ASN A 112 -5.34 -20.79 14.51
C ASN A 112 -6.83 -20.40 14.58
N TYR A 113 -7.21 -19.38 13.80
CA TYR A 113 -8.56 -18.82 13.71
C TYR A 113 -9.13 -18.41 15.07
N GLY A 114 -8.26 -17.83 15.92
CA GLY A 114 -8.60 -17.39 17.28
C GLY A 114 -8.55 -18.51 18.34
N ASN A 115 -8.22 -19.75 17.95
CA ASN A 115 -8.16 -20.89 18.86
C ASN A 115 -6.76 -21.12 19.45
N GLN A 116 -5.73 -20.42 18.96
CA GLN A 116 -4.40 -20.51 19.56
C GLN A 116 -4.44 -19.90 20.97
N PRO A 117 -3.90 -20.59 22.01
CA PRO A 117 -3.82 -20.01 23.34
C PRO A 117 -3.09 -18.66 23.31
N ILE A 118 -3.70 -17.62 23.88
CA ILE A 118 -3.12 -16.26 23.89
C ILE A 118 -1.70 -16.24 24.48
N ALA A 119 -1.41 -17.12 25.45
CA ALA A 119 -0.08 -17.27 26.02
C ALA A 119 0.97 -17.70 24.97
N ASN A 120 0.61 -18.58 24.04
CA ASN A 120 1.51 -19.03 22.97
C ASN A 120 1.72 -17.91 21.94
N VAL A 121 0.64 -17.25 21.51
CA VAL A 121 0.73 -16.08 20.61
C VAL A 121 1.61 -14.99 21.23
N THR A 122 1.43 -14.73 22.52
CA THR A 122 2.24 -13.77 23.29
C THR A 122 3.71 -14.19 23.37
N ALA A 123 3.98 -15.49 23.55
CA ALA A 123 5.35 -16.00 23.60
C ALA A 123 6.06 -15.77 22.26
N ASP A 124 5.41 -16.06 21.14
CA ASP A 124 5.97 -15.85 19.81
C ASP A 124 6.26 -14.35 19.55
N ILE A 125 5.30 -13.47 19.88
CA ILE A 125 5.49 -12.01 19.79
C ILE A 125 6.71 -11.58 20.62
N ASN A 126 6.83 -12.07 21.86
CA ASN A 126 7.93 -11.68 22.75
C ASN A 126 9.29 -12.20 22.26
N THR A 127 9.34 -13.39 21.64
CA THR A 127 10.57 -13.90 21.03
C THR A 127 11.01 -13.00 19.88
N TYR A 128 10.12 -12.65 18.95
CA TYR A 128 10.44 -11.70 17.88
C TYR A 128 10.85 -10.31 18.41
N ALA A 129 10.16 -9.80 19.43
CA ALA A 129 10.55 -8.54 20.07
C ALA A 129 11.96 -8.62 20.69
N GLY A 130 12.29 -9.76 21.30
CA GLY A 130 13.58 -10.05 21.89
C GLY A 130 14.75 -10.09 20.90
N TRP A 131 14.50 -10.29 19.61
CA TRP A 131 15.54 -10.27 18.57
C TRP A 131 16.20 -8.89 18.43
N SER A 132 15.54 -7.81 18.85
CA SER A 132 16.16 -6.48 18.95
C SER A 132 17.35 -6.42 19.92
N ASN A 133 17.45 -7.35 20.86
CA ASN A 133 18.56 -7.43 21.81
C ASN A 133 19.78 -8.20 21.26
N TYR A 134 19.72 -8.74 20.03
CA TYR A 134 20.83 -9.45 19.44
C TYR A 134 21.93 -8.46 19.02
N SER A 135 23.01 -8.38 19.79
CA SER A 135 24.03 -7.33 19.61
C SER A 135 24.96 -7.52 18.41
N ALA A 136 25.02 -8.71 17.83
CA ALA A 136 25.97 -9.02 16.77
C ALA A 136 25.48 -8.62 15.36
N ALA A 137 24.18 -8.42 15.17
CA ALA A 137 23.59 -7.98 13.90
C ALA A 137 22.20 -7.39 14.13
N ASN A 138 21.76 -6.49 13.24
CA ASN A 138 20.39 -5.98 13.29
C ASN A 138 19.40 -7.02 12.76
N ILE A 139 18.75 -7.77 13.65
CA ILE A 139 17.68 -8.71 13.31
C ILE A 139 16.33 -8.32 13.94
N SER A 140 16.17 -7.05 14.34
CA SER A 140 14.91 -6.59 14.92
C SER A 140 13.77 -6.69 13.92
N MET A 141 12.59 -7.09 14.39
CA MET A 141 11.36 -7.01 13.61
C MET A 141 10.74 -5.61 13.73
N HIS A 142 10.12 -5.16 12.65
CA HIS A 142 9.38 -3.90 12.56
C HIS A 142 7.87 -4.09 12.77
N GLY A 143 7.42 -5.34 12.92
CA GLY A 143 6.01 -5.64 13.06
C GLY A 143 5.71 -7.13 13.19
N ILE A 144 4.42 -7.45 13.20
CA ILE A 144 3.90 -8.82 13.28
C ILE A 144 2.86 -9.05 12.19
N PHE A 145 2.97 -10.20 11.54
CA PHE A 145 1.98 -10.77 10.63
C PHE A 145 1.23 -11.89 11.36
N PHE A 146 -0.04 -11.67 11.68
CA PHE A 146 -0.90 -12.66 12.33
C PHE A 146 -1.57 -13.53 11.29
N ASP A 147 -1.14 -14.79 11.18
CA ASP A 147 -1.69 -15.73 10.22
C ASP A 147 -2.86 -16.55 10.79
N GLU A 148 -3.67 -17.10 9.88
CA GLU A 148 -4.91 -17.81 10.18
C GLU A 148 -5.82 -16.95 11.08
N SER A 149 -5.90 -15.65 10.85
CA SER A 149 -6.68 -14.74 11.69
C SER A 149 -8.18 -15.02 11.55
N PRO A 150 -8.96 -14.99 12.64
CA PRO A 150 -10.39 -15.24 12.56
C PRO A 150 -11.10 -14.13 11.74
N ALA A 151 -12.04 -14.55 10.91
CA ALA A 151 -12.87 -13.67 10.07
C ALA A 151 -14.37 -13.70 10.45
N VAL A 152 -14.77 -14.67 11.28
CA VAL A 152 -16.15 -14.97 11.71
C VAL A 152 -16.28 -14.95 13.24
N ASN A 153 -17.47 -15.19 13.79
CA ASN A 153 -17.72 -15.22 15.25
C ASN A 153 -17.34 -13.89 15.92
N VAL A 154 -17.83 -12.80 15.33
CA VAL A 154 -17.37 -11.41 15.48
C VAL A 154 -16.92 -10.99 16.88
N SER A 155 -17.75 -11.14 17.91
CA SER A 155 -17.43 -10.57 19.24
C SER A 155 -16.18 -11.17 19.90
N ALA A 156 -16.03 -12.49 19.85
CA ALA A 156 -14.88 -13.17 20.44
C ALA A 156 -13.63 -12.95 19.60
N SER A 157 -13.78 -13.02 18.27
CA SER A 157 -12.68 -12.84 17.31
C SER A 157 -12.12 -11.43 17.32
N LEU A 158 -12.95 -10.39 17.40
CA LEU A 158 -12.50 -9.00 17.55
C LEU A 158 -11.77 -8.80 18.89
N SER A 159 -12.28 -9.37 19.98
CA SER A 159 -11.63 -9.28 21.30
C SER A 159 -10.26 -9.95 21.27
N PHE A 160 -10.16 -11.12 20.62
CA PHE A 160 -8.90 -11.83 20.42
C PHE A 160 -7.92 -11.00 19.58
N ILE A 161 -8.33 -10.52 18.40
CA ILE A 161 -7.48 -9.71 17.52
C ILE A 161 -7.02 -8.42 18.22
N LYS A 162 -7.91 -7.72 18.91
CA LYS A 162 -7.53 -6.55 19.70
C LYS A 162 -6.44 -6.89 20.73
N ASN A 163 -6.60 -7.97 21.49
CA ASN A 163 -5.65 -8.35 22.53
C ASN A 163 -4.25 -8.68 21.97
N VAL A 164 -4.18 -9.43 20.86
CA VAL A 164 -2.88 -9.85 20.29
C VAL A 164 -2.18 -8.69 19.57
N THR A 165 -2.94 -7.81 18.93
CA THR A 165 -2.39 -6.62 18.25
C THR A 165 -1.93 -5.56 19.26
N ASP A 166 -2.67 -5.33 20.34
CA ASP A 166 -2.23 -4.49 21.46
C ASP A 166 -0.93 -5.04 22.09
N ARG A 167 -0.86 -6.36 22.29
CA ARG A 167 0.37 -7.01 22.79
C ARG A 167 1.55 -6.81 21.84
N ALA A 168 1.36 -6.95 20.53
CA ALA A 168 2.43 -6.72 19.55
C ALA A 168 2.93 -5.26 19.59
N ARG A 169 2.02 -4.28 19.63
CA ARG A 169 2.37 -2.85 19.74
C ARG A 169 3.07 -2.49 21.04
N LEU A 170 2.76 -3.20 22.13
CA LEU A 170 3.45 -3.05 23.41
C LEU A 170 4.87 -3.64 23.39
N SER A 171 5.04 -4.81 22.75
CA SER A 171 6.33 -5.51 22.71
C SER A 171 7.30 -4.94 21.67
N ILE A 172 6.79 -4.42 20.55
CA ILE A 172 7.56 -3.83 19.46
C ILE A 172 7.06 -2.39 19.24
N PRO A 173 7.81 -1.37 19.67
CA PRO A 173 7.42 0.03 19.47
C PRO A 173 7.21 0.35 17.98
N SER A 174 6.14 1.06 17.66
CA SER A 174 5.75 1.39 16.27
C SER A 174 5.53 0.15 15.37
N SER A 175 5.19 -1.00 15.96
CA SER A 175 4.89 -2.24 15.24
C SER A 175 3.88 -2.01 14.13
N THR A 176 4.25 -2.37 12.90
CA THR A 176 3.28 -2.61 11.82
C THR A 176 2.52 -3.91 12.13
N ILE A 177 1.20 -3.86 12.06
CA ILE A 177 0.32 -5.01 12.25
C ILE A 177 -0.31 -5.37 10.90
N VAL A 178 -0.11 -6.62 10.49
CA VAL A 178 -0.82 -7.23 9.37
C VAL A 178 -1.60 -8.43 9.91
N THR A 179 -2.89 -8.52 9.62
CA THR A 179 -3.69 -9.71 9.95
C THR A 179 -4.13 -10.41 8.68
N ASN A 180 -4.00 -11.73 8.65
CA ASN A 180 -4.39 -12.53 7.50
C ASN A 180 -5.66 -13.33 7.75
N GLN A 181 -6.77 -12.77 7.32
CA GLN A 181 -8.07 -13.45 7.31
C GLN A 181 -8.24 -14.30 6.04
N GLY A 182 -7.50 -13.97 4.97
CA GLY A 182 -7.62 -14.59 3.65
C GLY A 182 -8.91 -14.25 2.88
N VAL A 183 -9.87 -13.59 3.54
CA VAL A 183 -11.19 -13.24 3.02
C VAL A 183 -11.65 -11.90 3.61
N ILE A 184 -12.64 -11.26 2.98
CA ILE A 184 -13.33 -10.12 3.59
C ILE A 184 -14.07 -10.64 4.85
N PRO A 185 -13.76 -10.13 6.06
CA PRO A 185 -14.38 -10.60 7.29
C PRO A 185 -15.86 -10.19 7.40
N GLU A 186 -16.60 -10.85 8.30
CA GLU A 186 -18.03 -10.56 8.56
C GLU A 186 -18.29 -9.11 9.02
N THR A 187 -17.28 -8.44 9.59
CA THR A 187 -17.32 -7.03 9.98
C THR A 187 -16.05 -6.31 9.54
N LEU A 188 -16.15 -5.03 9.19
CA LEU A 188 -14.99 -4.19 8.87
C LEU A 188 -14.28 -3.64 10.12
N ASP A 189 -14.79 -3.92 11.33
CA ASP A 189 -14.18 -3.46 12.59
C ASP A 189 -12.74 -3.95 12.79
N TYR A 190 -12.34 -5.07 12.16
CA TYR A 190 -10.96 -5.55 12.19
C TYR A 190 -9.95 -4.50 11.69
N PHE A 191 -10.34 -3.62 10.75
CA PHE A 191 -9.50 -2.52 10.26
C PHE A 191 -9.13 -1.48 11.34
N THR A 192 -9.83 -1.49 12.50
CA THR A 192 -9.50 -0.65 13.65
C THR A 192 -8.24 -1.13 14.38
N TYR A 193 -7.99 -2.45 14.36
CA TYR A 193 -6.93 -3.06 15.15
C TYR A 193 -5.67 -3.39 14.34
N THR A 194 -5.73 -3.25 13.02
CA THR A 194 -4.64 -3.57 12.10
C THR A 194 -4.26 -2.39 11.22
N ASP A 195 -3.01 -2.38 10.76
CA ASP A 195 -2.52 -1.43 9.76
C ASP A 195 -2.89 -1.94 8.37
N TYR A 196 -2.70 -3.24 8.13
CA TYR A 196 -3.15 -3.93 6.93
C TYR A 196 -3.93 -5.23 7.20
N LEU A 197 -4.89 -5.56 6.34
CA LEU A 197 -5.73 -6.75 6.45
C LEU A 197 -5.71 -7.52 5.13
N VAL A 198 -5.23 -8.76 5.13
CA VAL A 198 -5.32 -9.63 3.96
C VAL A 198 -6.77 -10.07 3.77
N ILE A 199 -7.47 -9.42 2.85
CA ILE A 199 -8.88 -9.69 2.52
C ILE A 199 -9.05 -10.71 1.39
N PHE A 200 -7.96 -11.11 0.75
CA PHE A 200 -7.96 -12.14 -0.29
C PHE A 200 -6.60 -12.83 -0.29
N GLU A 201 -6.60 -14.12 -0.01
CA GLU A 201 -5.49 -15.03 -0.23
C GLU A 201 -6.04 -16.31 -0.86
N GLU A 202 -6.01 -16.38 -2.18
CA GLU A 202 -6.47 -17.57 -2.90
C GLU A 202 -5.89 -17.60 -4.33
N SER A 203 -6.07 -18.72 -5.01
CA SER A 203 -5.72 -18.90 -6.40
C SER A 203 -6.41 -17.91 -7.33
N TYR A 204 -5.71 -17.55 -8.41
CA TYR A 204 -6.24 -16.71 -9.49
C TYR A 204 -7.62 -17.15 -10.01
N GLN A 205 -7.89 -18.45 -10.02
CA GLN A 205 -9.16 -18.99 -10.50
C GLN A 205 -10.37 -18.55 -9.65
N HIS A 206 -10.15 -18.16 -8.40
CA HIS A 206 -11.17 -17.65 -7.48
C HIS A 206 -11.13 -16.14 -7.32
N LEU A 207 -10.41 -15.40 -8.16
CA LEU A 207 -10.30 -13.94 -8.04
C LEU A 207 -11.67 -13.22 -8.07
N SER A 208 -12.71 -13.84 -8.62
CA SER A 208 -14.07 -13.31 -8.61
C SER A 208 -14.76 -13.32 -7.24
N THR A 209 -14.22 -14.01 -6.23
CA THR A 209 -14.79 -14.05 -4.87
C THR A 209 -14.48 -12.80 -4.07
N VAL A 210 -13.46 -12.02 -4.45
CA VAL A 210 -13.18 -10.70 -3.90
C VAL A 210 -13.74 -9.62 -4.82
N ASN A 211 -14.60 -8.77 -4.28
CA ASN A 211 -15.10 -7.60 -4.96
C ASN A 211 -14.76 -6.34 -4.16
N LEU A 212 -13.74 -5.59 -4.60
CA LEU A 212 -13.35 -4.35 -3.93
C LEU A 212 -14.42 -3.25 -4.06
N ASP A 213 -15.30 -3.29 -5.06
CA ASP A 213 -16.38 -2.30 -5.18
C ASP A 213 -17.40 -2.39 -4.03
N THR A 214 -17.42 -3.49 -3.27
CA THR A 214 -18.27 -3.63 -2.07
C THR A 214 -17.61 -3.07 -0.82
N LEU A 215 -16.31 -2.73 -0.87
CA LEU A 215 -15.58 -2.10 0.20
C LEU A 215 -15.54 -0.58 -0.02
N ALA A 216 -15.70 0.19 1.07
CA ALA A 216 -15.50 1.62 0.97
C ALA A 216 -14.02 1.92 0.66
N THR A 217 -13.77 2.89 -0.22
CA THR A 217 -12.43 3.27 -0.68
C THR A 217 -11.37 3.43 0.42
N PRO A 218 -11.67 3.99 1.61
CA PRO A 218 -10.66 4.10 2.69
C PRO A 218 -10.10 2.75 3.17
N PHE A 219 -10.84 1.65 2.99
CA PHE A 219 -10.38 0.32 3.36
C PHE A 219 -9.43 -0.28 2.32
N HIS A 220 -9.50 0.14 1.06
CA HIS A 220 -8.62 -0.40 0.00
C HIS A 220 -7.15 -0.21 0.35
N SER A 221 -6.77 0.99 0.80
CA SER A 221 -5.39 1.31 1.17
C SER A 221 -4.90 0.58 2.43
N LYS A 222 -5.81 -0.04 3.19
CA LYS A 222 -5.50 -0.93 4.30
C LYS A 222 -5.64 -2.41 3.94
N SER A 223 -6.08 -2.74 2.73
CA SER A 223 -6.23 -4.12 2.29
C SER A 223 -4.94 -4.66 1.71
N SER A 224 -4.70 -5.93 1.94
CA SER A 224 -3.66 -6.73 1.30
C SER A 224 -4.31 -7.79 0.43
N ILE A 225 -3.73 -8.01 -0.75
CA ILE A 225 -4.19 -9.01 -1.73
C ILE A 225 -3.03 -9.95 -2.04
N ILE A 226 -3.24 -11.24 -1.86
CA ILE A 226 -2.29 -12.31 -2.19
C ILE A 226 -2.96 -13.22 -3.22
N ILE A 227 -2.35 -13.35 -4.40
CA ILE A 227 -2.87 -14.22 -5.47
C ILE A 227 -1.79 -15.22 -5.86
N HIS A 228 -2.09 -16.51 -5.70
CA HIS A 228 -1.23 -17.58 -6.17
C HIS A 228 -1.83 -18.27 -7.40
N THR A 229 -1.11 -19.23 -7.99
CA THR A 229 -1.55 -19.95 -9.20
C THR A 229 -1.95 -19.01 -10.35
N VAL A 230 -1.32 -17.84 -10.45
CA VAL A 230 -1.52 -16.92 -11.57
C VAL A 230 -0.93 -17.55 -12.83
N PRO A 231 -1.63 -17.63 -13.97
CA PRO A 231 -1.02 -18.10 -15.20
C PRO A 231 0.23 -17.29 -15.52
N LEU A 232 1.37 -17.97 -15.78
CA LEU A 232 2.64 -17.31 -16.09
C LEU A 232 2.56 -16.62 -17.47
N ASN A 233 2.04 -15.41 -17.46
CA ASN A 233 1.80 -14.57 -18.62
C ASN A 233 2.01 -13.11 -18.22
N GLU A 234 3.01 -12.47 -18.82
CA GLU A 234 3.42 -11.11 -18.43
C GLU A 234 2.30 -10.08 -18.58
N SER A 235 1.54 -10.10 -19.68
CA SER A 235 0.43 -9.16 -19.90
C SER A 235 -0.71 -9.34 -18.91
N LEU A 236 -0.99 -10.59 -18.49
CA LEU A 236 -1.98 -10.85 -17.45
C LEU A 236 -1.51 -10.32 -16.09
N ILE A 237 -0.25 -10.59 -15.72
CA ILE A 237 0.33 -10.13 -14.45
C ILE A 237 0.35 -8.60 -14.41
N ASP A 238 0.69 -7.95 -15.52
CA ASP A 238 0.63 -6.49 -15.67
C ASP A 238 -0.79 -5.97 -15.45
N SER A 239 -1.77 -6.49 -16.19
CA SER A 239 -3.19 -6.09 -16.06
C SER A 239 -3.75 -6.30 -14.64
N LEU A 240 -3.40 -7.41 -13.98
CA LEU A 240 -3.78 -7.66 -12.59
C LEU A 240 -3.13 -6.64 -11.63
N THR A 241 -1.85 -6.34 -11.84
CA THR A 241 -1.12 -5.36 -11.03
C THR A 241 -1.76 -3.98 -11.17
N SER A 242 -1.95 -3.50 -12.40
CA SER A 242 -2.55 -2.20 -12.67
C SER A 242 -3.98 -2.10 -12.16
N ARG A 243 -4.75 -3.19 -12.19
CA ARG A 243 -6.08 -3.25 -11.56
C ARG A 243 -5.98 -2.90 -10.07
N PHE A 244 -5.15 -3.59 -9.30
CA PHE A 244 -5.06 -3.34 -7.85
C PHE A 244 -4.37 -2.02 -7.49
N VAL A 245 -3.46 -1.52 -8.34
CA VAL A 245 -2.96 -0.14 -8.25
C VAL A 245 -4.12 0.85 -8.40
N SER A 246 -4.98 0.68 -9.41
CA SER A 246 -6.11 1.58 -9.65
C SER A 246 -7.15 1.59 -8.53
N TYR A 247 -7.30 0.47 -7.82
CA TYR A 247 -8.12 0.37 -6.61
C TYR A 247 -7.48 1.02 -5.38
N ASN A 248 -6.22 1.45 -5.46
CA ASN A 248 -5.42 1.95 -4.34
C ASN A 248 -5.32 0.92 -3.20
N VAL A 249 -5.04 -0.34 -3.55
CA VAL A 249 -4.81 -1.40 -2.56
C VAL A 249 -3.54 -1.09 -1.75
N GLY A 250 -3.54 -1.39 -0.46
CA GLY A 250 -2.40 -1.14 0.42
C GLY A 250 -1.20 -2.02 0.15
N GLN A 251 -1.43 -3.33 0.00
CA GLN A 251 -0.38 -4.32 -0.25
C GLN A 251 -0.78 -5.36 -1.30
N LEU A 252 0.19 -5.81 -2.10
CA LEU A 252 -0.03 -6.80 -3.15
C LEU A 252 1.09 -7.84 -3.20
N TYR A 253 0.70 -9.10 -3.47
CA TYR A 253 1.60 -10.19 -3.84
C TYR A 253 0.96 -11.05 -4.93
N LEU A 254 1.72 -11.33 -5.99
CA LEU A 254 1.29 -12.20 -7.09
C LEU A 254 2.36 -13.27 -7.35
N THR A 255 1.94 -14.53 -7.49
CA THR A 255 2.82 -15.61 -7.92
C THR A 255 2.15 -16.61 -8.85
N GLU A 256 2.90 -17.14 -9.81
CA GLU A 256 2.45 -18.26 -10.64
C GLU A 256 2.48 -19.61 -9.92
N ARG A 257 3.16 -19.68 -8.77
CA ARG A 257 3.37 -20.93 -8.03
C ARG A 257 2.06 -21.52 -7.53
N ASN A 258 2.01 -22.86 -7.48
CA ASN A 258 0.82 -23.63 -7.14
C ASN A 258 0.78 -23.98 -5.64
N ILE A 259 -0.44 -24.16 -5.10
CA ILE A 259 -0.69 -24.61 -3.73
C ILE A 259 -0.03 -25.95 -3.40
N THR A 260 0.07 -26.89 -4.35
CA THR A 260 0.66 -28.22 -4.11
C THR A 260 2.14 -28.17 -3.79
N GLU A 261 2.84 -27.10 -4.19
CA GLU A 261 4.26 -26.90 -3.94
C GLU A 261 4.52 -25.90 -2.82
N ASN A 262 3.45 -25.40 -2.17
CA ASN A 262 3.44 -24.20 -1.35
C ASN A 262 3.99 -22.97 -2.11
N PRO A 263 3.13 -22.01 -2.48
CA PRO A 263 3.49 -20.90 -3.35
C PRO A 263 4.49 -19.93 -2.69
N TYR A 264 4.74 -20.06 -1.39
CA TYR A 264 5.53 -19.14 -0.58
C TYR A 264 6.94 -19.67 -0.23
N LEU A 265 7.27 -20.90 -0.64
CA LEU A 265 8.59 -21.51 -0.37
C LEU A 265 9.70 -21.04 -1.32
N THR A 266 9.40 -20.24 -2.33
CA THR A 266 10.39 -19.54 -3.17
C THR A 266 9.69 -18.48 -3.99
N LEU A 267 10.42 -17.43 -4.39
CA LEU A 267 9.92 -16.52 -5.41
C LEU A 267 9.74 -17.25 -6.74
N GLY A 268 8.61 -17.02 -7.38
CA GLY A 268 8.28 -17.58 -8.68
C GLY A 268 8.89 -16.79 -9.85
N GLN A 269 8.82 -17.35 -11.05
CA GLN A 269 9.23 -16.70 -12.29
C GLN A 269 8.42 -15.43 -12.56
N SER A 270 7.19 -15.34 -12.07
CA SER A 270 6.35 -14.14 -12.20
C SER A 270 6.88 -12.95 -11.41
N TRP A 271 7.81 -13.14 -10.47
CA TRP A 271 8.33 -12.07 -9.60
C TRP A 271 8.88 -10.89 -10.40
N THR A 272 9.66 -11.15 -11.45
CA THR A 272 10.22 -10.11 -12.31
C THR A 272 9.14 -9.38 -13.10
N TYR A 273 8.11 -10.07 -13.60
CA TYR A 273 6.98 -9.45 -14.28
C TYR A 273 6.17 -8.57 -13.34
N PHE A 274 5.88 -9.08 -12.14
CA PHE A 274 5.13 -8.39 -11.10
C PHE A 274 5.84 -7.11 -10.64
N THR A 275 7.12 -7.19 -10.28
CA THR A 275 7.89 -6.03 -9.83
C THR A 275 8.12 -5.01 -10.95
N SER A 276 8.24 -5.46 -12.21
CA SER A 276 8.30 -4.56 -13.37
C SER A 276 6.97 -3.84 -13.61
N ALA A 277 5.83 -4.52 -13.43
CA ALA A 277 4.51 -3.91 -13.55
C ALA A 277 4.29 -2.81 -12.49
N ILE A 278 4.63 -3.09 -11.23
CA ILE A 278 4.61 -2.09 -10.14
C ILE A 278 5.42 -0.85 -10.54
N ASN A 279 6.64 -1.04 -11.05
CA ASN A 279 7.48 0.08 -11.47
C ASN A 279 6.85 0.92 -12.59
N ARG A 280 6.27 0.26 -13.61
CA ARG A 280 5.62 0.95 -14.74
C ARG A 280 4.47 1.83 -14.26
N ASP A 281 3.61 1.30 -13.39
CA ASP A 281 2.45 2.03 -12.89
C ASP A 281 2.84 3.25 -12.04
N LEU A 282 3.91 3.16 -11.25
CA LEU A 282 4.44 4.28 -10.47
C LEU A 282 5.02 5.39 -11.37
N VAL A 283 5.76 5.01 -12.41
CA VAL A 283 6.35 5.96 -13.38
C VAL A 283 5.24 6.65 -14.18
N ALA A 284 4.24 5.90 -14.63
CA ALA A 284 3.10 6.44 -15.38
C ALA A 284 2.30 7.46 -14.54
N SER A 285 2.09 7.15 -13.26
CA SER A 285 1.36 8.02 -12.32
C SER A 285 2.14 9.30 -11.99
N THR A 286 3.47 9.24 -11.93
CA THR A 286 4.32 10.43 -11.72
C THR A 286 4.33 11.34 -12.97
N SER A 287 4.32 10.73 -14.16
CA SER A 287 4.35 11.47 -15.44
C SER A 287 3.07 12.26 -15.69
N THR A 288 1.91 11.69 -15.33
CA THR A 288 0.59 12.35 -15.51
C THR A 288 0.43 13.59 -14.61
N VAL A 289 1.01 13.59 -13.41
CA VAL A 289 0.98 14.75 -12.51
C VAL A 289 1.79 15.93 -13.08
N THR A 290 2.89 15.65 -13.80
CA THR A 290 3.74 16.71 -14.38
C THR A 290 3.13 17.39 -15.61
N SER A 291 2.30 16.70 -16.40
CA SER A 291 1.72 17.25 -17.64
C SER A 291 0.53 18.18 -17.41
N ASP A 292 -0.16 18.09 -16.28
CA ASP A 292 -1.35 18.92 -15.98
C ASP A 292 -0.97 20.29 -15.37
N SER A 293 0.32 20.51 -15.10
CA SER A 293 0.84 21.76 -14.49
C SER A 293 1.17 22.85 -15.53
N GLY A 294 0.95 22.63 -16.82
CA GLY A 294 1.53 23.45 -17.88
C GLY A 294 0.65 23.62 -19.11
N SER A 295 -0.54 24.23 -18.97
CA SER A 295 -1.21 24.82 -20.14
C SER A 295 -2.09 26.01 -19.75
N GLY A 296 -1.48 27.19 -19.74
CA GLY A 296 -2.15 28.47 -19.68
C GLY A 296 -1.32 29.50 -20.43
N ILE A 297 -2.01 30.28 -21.29
CA ILE A 297 -1.52 31.35 -22.19
C ILE A 297 -1.34 30.88 -23.64
N THR A 298 -2.45 30.87 -24.38
CA THR A 298 -2.45 31.07 -25.84
C THR A 298 -2.44 32.58 -26.13
N SER A 299 -1.45 33.04 -26.89
CA SER A 299 -1.49 34.34 -27.56
C SER A 299 -1.65 34.14 -29.06
N SER A 300 -2.71 34.75 -29.58
CA SER A 300 -3.10 34.85 -30.98
C SER A 300 -2.03 35.48 -31.88
N ALA A 301 -1.86 34.93 -33.09
CA ALA A 301 -1.50 35.71 -34.27
C ALA A 301 -2.06 35.03 -35.52
N ALA A 302 -2.95 35.75 -36.21
CA ALA A 302 -3.45 35.41 -37.53
C ALA A 302 -2.50 36.00 -38.59
N SER A 303 -2.25 35.25 -39.67
CA SER A 303 -1.92 35.83 -40.98
C SER A 303 -2.29 34.87 -42.10
N ASP A 304 -3.10 35.42 -42.99
CA ASP A 304 -3.74 34.90 -44.19
C ASP A 304 -2.79 34.90 -45.39
N THR A 305 -2.81 33.88 -46.28
CA THR A 305 -2.93 34.02 -47.76
C THR A 305 -2.79 32.70 -48.57
N SER A 306 -3.90 32.35 -49.24
CA SER A 306 -4.08 31.92 -50.65
C SER A 306 -3.26 30.79 -51.33
N ARG A 307 -3.97 29.77 -51.88
CA ARG A 307 -4.36 29.61 -53.32
C ARG A 307 -4.32 28.14 -53.85
N SER A 308 -5.52 27.67 -54.29
CA SER A 308 -5.96 26.70 -55.33
C SER A 308 -5.19 25.38 -55.58
N THR A 309 -5.79 24.21 -55.88
CA THR A 309 -6.83 23.93 -56.91
C THR A 309 -7.37 22.49 -56.76
N SER A 310 -8.71 22.31 -56.91
CA SER A 310 -9.51 21.23 -57.59
C SER A 310 -9.16 19.74 -57.38
N SER A 311 -10.08 18.78 -57.16
CA SER A 311 -11.39 18.54 -57.81
C SER A 311 -12.20 17.39 -57.15
N THR A 312 -13.51 17.64 -56.87
CA THR A 312 -14.75 16.82 -57.10
C THR A 312 -14.87 15.36 -56.52
N THR A 313 -15.98 14.83 -55.96
CA THR A 313 -17.45 15.13 -56.01
C THR A 313 -18.24 14.37 -54.90
N SER A 314 -19.34 14.98 -54.42
CA SER A 314 -20.62 14.45 -53.82
C SER A 314 -20.60 13.79 -52.41
N ALA A 315 -21.13 14.37 -51.31
CA ALA A 315 -22.48 14.88 -50.94
C ALA A 315 -23.55 13.76 -50.98
N THR A 316 -24.43 13.47 -50.00
CA THR A 316 -25.11 14.22 -48.89
C THR A 316 -25.76 13.11 -48.00
N SER A 317 -26.02 13.20 -46.69
CA SER A 317 -26.88 14.17 -45.98
C SER A 317 -26.60 14.22 -44.47
N LEU A 318 -26.70 15.45 -43.95
CA LEU A 318 -26.71 15.83 -42.54
C LEU A 318 -28.07 15.54 -41.88
N THR A 319 -28.06 15.22 -40.59
CA THR A 319 -28.91 15.90 -39.58
C THR A 319 -28.16 15.99 -38.26
N ASN A 320 -28.52 16.99 -37.48
CA ASN A 320 -27.68 17.82 -36.63
C ASN A 320 -28.01 17.63 -35.14
N VAL A 321 -27.03 17.96 -34.27
CA VAL A 321 -27.19 18.52 -32.90
C VAL A 321 -27.61 17.49 -31.82
N THR A 322 -26.88 17.27 -30.71
CA THR A 322 -26.51 18.25 -29.67
C THR A 322 -25.33 17.74 -28.84
N THR A 323 -24.39 18.62 -28.53
CA THR A 323 -23.33 18.45 -27.54
C THR A 323 -23.89 18.54 -26.10
N SER A 324 -23.54 17.59 -25.23
CA SER A 324 -23.55 17.78 -23.78
C SER A 324 -22.15 17.49 -23.22
N THR A 325 -21.37 18.56 -23.10
CA THR A 325 -20.24 18.66 -22.17
C THR A 325 -20.81 19.07 -20.81
N GLY A 326 -20.42 18.39 -19.73
CA GLY A 326 -20.71 18.88 -18.38
C GLY A 326 -20.80 17.81 -17.31
N GLU A 327 -20.00 18.02 -16.26
CA GLU A 327 -20.07 17.45 -14.91
C GLU A 327 -19.40 16.10 -14.66
N GLY A 328 -18.26 16.17 -13.97
CA GLY A 328 -17.56 15.01 -13.42
C GLY A 328 -16.27 15.34 -12.66
N LEU A 329 -15.73 16.56 -12.77
CA LEU A 329 -14.40 16.90 -12.24
C LEU A 329 -14.36 17.98 -11.14
N SER A 330 -15.48 18.61 -10.73
CA SER A 330 -15.43 19.63 -9.67
C SER A 330 -15.68 19.12 -8.24
N SER A 331 -16.08 17.85 -8.05
CA SER A 331 -16.41 17.33 -6.71
C SER A 331 -15.22 16.74 -5.93
N ARG A 332 -14.01 16.71 -6.49
CA ARG A 332 -12.84 16.08 -5.84
C ARG A 332 -11.91 17.04 -5.06
N CYS A 333 -12.26 18.32 -4.92
CA CYS A 333 -11.44 19.30 -4.19
C CYS A 333 -12.06 19.87 -2.90
N SER A 334 -13.31 19.55 -2.56
CA SER A 334 -13.98 20.17 -1.39
C SER A 334 -14.09 19.28 -0.14
N PHE A 335 -13.52 18.06 -0.13
CA PHE A 335 -13.68 17.14 1.01
C PHE A 335 -12.42 16.92 1.87
N PHE A 336 -11.25 17.41 1.43
CA PHE A 336 -9.98 17.20 2.15
C PHE A 336 -9.56 18.34 3.10
N ILE A 337 -10.34 19.43 3.18
CA ILE A 337 -10.03 20.57 4.07
C ILE A 337 -10.61 20.40 5.49
N THR A 338 -11.52 19.45 5.72
CA THR A 338 -12.24 19.37 7.01
C THR A 338 -11.65 18.37 8.03
N VAL A 339 -10.64 17.57 7.68
CA VAL A 339 -10.10 16.54 8.60
C VAL A 339 -8.77 16.94 9.24
N TRP A 340 -8.12 18.01 8.79
CA TRP A 340 -6.81 18.47 9.33
C TRP A 340 -6.89 19.58 10.39
N THR A 341 -8.08 20.00 10.82
CA THR A 341 -8.25 21.00 11.89
C THR A 341 -8.51 20.41 13.29
N ALA A 342 -8.52 19.09 13.46
CA ALA A 342 -8.82 18.46 14.75
C ALA A 342 -7.62 17.87 15.52
N LEU A 343 -6.39 17.92 14.99
CA LEU A 343 -5.21 17.29 15.62
C LEU A 343 -4.08 18.27 16.00
N LEU A 344 -4.41 19.54 16.26
CA LEU A 344 -3.43 20.53 16.74
C LEU A 344 -3.96 21.40 17.89
N LEU A 345 -4.77 20.81 18.78
CA LEU A 345 -5.30 21.47 19.99
C LEU A 345 -5.15 20.64 21.27
N LEU A 346 -4.22 19.68 21.30
CA LEU A 346 -3.94 18.87 22.50
C LEU A 346 -2.47 18.84 22.95
N ILE A 347 -1.60 19.66 22.35
CA ILE A 347 -0.25 19.91 22.87
C ILE A 347 0.10 21.38 22.65
N VAL A 348 -0.41 22.26 23.53
CA VAL A 348 0.26 23.42 24.19
C VAL A 348 -0.68 23.89 25.29
#